data_AF-A0A3L8C2L4-F1
#
_entry.id   AF-A0A3L8C2L4-F1
#
_cell.length_a   1.000
_cell.length_b   1.000
_cell.length_c   1.000
_cell.angle_alpha   90.00
_cell.angle_beta   90.00
_cell.angle_gamma   90.00
#
_symmetry.space_group_name_H-M   'P 1'
#
loop_
_entity.id
_entity.type
_entity.pdbx_description
1 polymer ?
#
loop_
_entity_poly.entity_id
_entity_poly.type
_entity_poly.pdbx_seq_one_letter_code
_entity_poly.pdbx_strand_id
1 'polypeptide(L)'
;MAKHSISLIGISFIVLLAMTFPVVADDLCADYDRFLEQGWELQPVQDAMDAYMRDHRMRANWLNQPSPPDQIGRDYYEWLWHNDFGARMKAEVVRSFCGAGTPIEPGQ
;
A
#
# COMPACT_ATOMS: atom_id res chain seq x y z
N MET A 1 38.67 28.67 -31.31
CA MET A 1 38.16 29.83 -30.56
C MET A 1 37.26 29.32 -29.46
N ALA A 2 37.51 29.74 -28.21
CA ALA A 2 36.74 29.39 -27.02
C ALA A 2 35.97 30.62 -26.51
N LYS A 3 34.73 30.42 -26.01
CA LYS A 3 33.97 31.24 -25.04
C LYS A 3 32.57 30.61 -24.86
N HIS A 4 32.35 29.81 -23.80
CA HIS A 4 31.76 30.20 -22.50
C HIS A 4 30.33 30.78 -22.61
N SER A 5 29.33 30.07 -22.06
CA SER A 5 28.72 30.44 -20.76
C SER A 5 27.46 29.62 -20.42
N ILE A 6 27.46 29.13 -19.19
CA ILE A 6 26.42 28.42 -18.42
C ILE A 6 25.39 29.46 -17.92
N SER A 7 24.08 29.16 -17.91
CA SER A 7 23.20 29.47 -16.75
C SER A 7 21.75 28.96 -16.90
N LEU A 8 21.44 27.94 -16.10
CA LEU A 8 20.27 27.83 -15.21
C LEU A 8 18.93 28.44 -15.67
N ILE A 9 18.05 27.60 -16.23
CA ILE A 9 16.60 27.77 -16.02
C ILE A 9 16.18 26.66 -15.07
N GLY A 10 16.05 27.05 -13.80
CA GLY A 10 15.64 26.19 -12.71
C GLY A 10 14.32 25.52 -13.00
N ILE A 11 14.33 24.20 -13.00
CA ILE A 11 13.14 23.38 -12.98
C ILE A 11 12.51 23.61 -11.59
N SER A 12 11.54 24.53 -11.50
CA SER A 12 10.62 24.61 -10.37
C SER A 12 9.77 23.34 -10.36
N PHE A 13 10.30 22.28 -9.76
CA PHE A 13 9.57 21.04 -9.47
C PHE A 13 9.34 20.99 -7.96
N ILE A 14 8.48 21.87 -7.45
CA ILE A 14 8.12 21.86 -6.03
C ILE A 14 6.59 21.99 -5.91
N VAL A 15 6.02 20.87 -5.46
CA VAL A 15 4.75 20.68 -4.75
C VAL A 15 3.49 20.62 -5.61
N LEU A 16 3.21 19.41 -6.10
CA LEU A 16 1.85 18.86 -6.15
C LEU A 16 1.87 17.48 -5.47
N LEU A 17 2.06 17.49 -4.16
CA LEU A 17 2.13 16.28 -3.33
C LEU A 17 1.20 16.45 -2.12
N ALA A 18 -0.08 16.67 -2.42
CA ALA A 18 -1.19 16.58 -1.49
C ALA A 18 -2.46 16.51 -2.34
N MET A 19 -3.45 15.70 -1.95
CA MET A 19 -4.79 15.56 -2.57
C MET A 19 -5.08 14.38 -3.51
N THR A 20 -4.28 13.30 -3.56
CA THR A 20 -4.70 12.07 -4.32
C THR A 20 -5.33 10.98 -3.46
N PHE A 21 -5.29 11.08 -2.13
CA PHE A 21 -5.81 10.04 -1.23
C PHE A 21 -7.34 9.79 -1.31
N PRO A 22 -8.23 10.80 -1.38
CA PRO A 22 -9.68 10.52 -1.30
C PRO A 22 -10.24 9.90 -2.58
N VAL A 23 -9.68 10.23 -3.74
CA VAL A 23 -10.21 9.77 -5.04
C VAL A 23 -9.96 8.28 -5.26
N VAL A 24 -8.81 7.76 -4.80
CA VAL A 24 -8.50 6.33 -4.93
C VAL A 24 -9.37 5.48 -4.00
N ALA A 25 -9.75 6.00 -2.84
CA ALA A 25 -10.59 5.28 -1.88
C ALA A 25 -12.02 5.04 -2.40
N ASP A 26 -12.69 6.09 -2.90
CA ASP A 26 -14.09 5.98 -3.35
C ASP A 26 -14.24 4.98 -4.51
N ASP A 27 -13.33 5.02 -5.49
CA ASP A 27 -13.35 4.10 -6.64
C ASP A 27 -13.02 2.65 -6.24
N LEU A 28 -12.10 2.44 -5.29
CA LEU A 28 -11.76 1.09 -4.82
C LEU A 28 -12.89 0.45 -4.02
N CYS A 29 -13.63 1.25 -3.26
CA CYS A 29 -14.70 0.75 -2.42
C CYS A 29 -16.01 0.56 -3.20
N ALA A 30 -16.15 1.23 -4.35
CA ALA A 30 -17.21 0.93 -5.31
C ALA A 30 -17.08 -0.49 -5.91
N ASP A 31 -15.85 -0.99 -6.06
CA ASP A 31 -15.54 -2.35 -6.52
C ASP A 31 -14.78 -3.14 -5.44
N TYR A 32 -15.46 -3.35 -4.30
CA TYR A 32 -14.89 -3.93 -3.10
C TYR A 32 -14.30 -5.34 -3.31
N ASP A 33 -14.96 -6.18 -4.10
CA ASP A 33 -14.48 -7.54 -4.39
C ASP A 33 -13.15 -7.50 -5.16
N ARG A 34 -13.05 -6.62 -6.16
CA ARG A 34 -11.78 -6.40 -6.87
C ARG A 34 -10.72 -5.81 -5.96
N PHE A 35 -11.09 -4.92 -5.03
CA PHE A 35 -10.15 -4.41 -4.05
C PHE A 35 -9.62 -5.52 -3.13
N LEU A 36 -10.48 -6.44 -2.68
CA LEU A 36 -10.07 -7.60 -1.90
C LEU A 36 -9.15 -8.54 -2.68
N GLU A 37 -9.33 -8.68 -3.99
CA GLU A 37 -8.51 -9.57 -4.83
C GLU A 37 -7.17 -8.94 -5.23
N GLN A 38 -7.19 -7.70 -5.73
CA GLN A 38 -6.09 -7.07 -6.45
C GLN A 38 -5.60 -5.76 -5.82
N GLY A 39 -6.15 -5.35 -4.67
CA GLY A 39 -5.81 -4.08 -4.02
C GLY A 39 -4.33 -3.88 -3.75
N TRP A 40 -3.60 -4.95 -3.45
CA TRP A 40 -2.16 -4.95 -3.19
C TRP A 40 -1.31 -4.48 -4.37
N GLU A 41 -1.83 -4.47 -5.61
CA GLU A 41 -1.11 -3.98 -6.78
C GLU A 41 -0.95 -2.45 -6.78
N LEU A 42 -1.74 -1.75 -5.97
CA LEU A 42 -1.81 -0.29 -5.94
C LEU A 42 -0.79 0.29 -4.97
N GLN A 43 0.03 1.25 -5.42
CA GLN A 43 1.05 1.88 -4.58
C GLN A 43 0.52 2.43 -3.25
N PRO A 44 -0.65 3.12 -3.19
CA PRO A 44 -1.18 3.61 -1.91
C PRO A 44 -1.49 2.49 -0.91
N VAL A 45 -1.90 1.31 -1.42
CA VAL A 45 -2.21 0.15 -0.58
C VAL A 45 -0.92 -0.49 -0.08
N GLN A 46 0.11 -0.59 -0.92
CA GLN A 46 1.45 -1.04 -0.50
C GLN A 46 2.05 -0.14 0.58
N ASP A 47 1.92 1.18 0.42
CA ASP A 47 2.38 2.14 1.43
C ASP A 47 1.64 1.96 2.77
N ALA A 48 0.33 1.66 2.73
CA ALA A 48 -0.47 1.37 3.92
C ALA A 48 -0.11 0.02 4.56
N MET A 49 0.21 -1.01 3.76
CA MET A 49 0.72 -2.29 4.26
C MET A 49 2.07 -2.10 4.97
N ASP A 50 2.98 -1.33 4.40
CA ASP A 50 4.28 -1.02 4.99
C ASP A 50 4.15 -0.23 6.30
N ALA A 51 3.25 0.75 6.34
CA ALA A 51 2.93 1.50 7.55
C ALA A 51 2.39 0.56 8.64
N TYR A 52 1.43 -0.30 8.30
CA TYR A 52 0.87 -1.27 9.23
C TYR A 52 1.92 -2.21 9.81
N MET A 53 2.78 -2.80 8.96
CA MET A 53 3.85 -3.71 9.36
C MET A 53 4.83 -3.03 10.32
N ARG A 54 5.18 -1.76 10.06
CA ARG A 54 6.06 -0.95 10.89
C ARG A 54 5.44 -0.66 12.26
N ASP A 55 4.20 -0.20 12.28
CA ASP A 55 3.49 0.20 13.50
C ASP A 55 3.23 -0.99 14.43
N HIS A 56 2.89 -2.14 13.86
CA HIS A 56 2.65 -3.38 14.60
C HIS A 56 3.92 -4.19 14.85
N ARG A 57 5.09 -3.69 14.41
CA ARG A 57 6.39 -4.37 14.50
C ARG A 57 6.33 -5.81 14.00
N MET A 58 5.53 -6.05 12.97
CA MET A 58 5.40 -7.37 12.37
C MET A 58 6.70 -7.72 11.65
N ARG A 59 7.14 -8.95 11.83
CA ARG A 59 8.35 -9.49 11.18
C ARG A 59 7.97 -10.82 10.56
N ALA A 60 7.97 -10.89 9.24
CA ALA A 60 7.80 -12.16 8.56
C ALA A 60 8.93 -13.11 8.97
N ASN A 61 8.60 -14.37 9.22
CA ASN A 61 9.58 -15.39 9.57
C ASN A 61 9.82 -16.29 8.37
N TRP A 62 10.99 -16.19 7.76
CA TRP A 62 11.41 -17.01 6.61
C TRP A 62 11.53 -18.51 6.92
N LEU A 63 11.46 -18.91 8.20
CA LEU A 63 11.45 -20.32 8.61
C LEU A 63 10.04 -20.91 8.68
N ASN A 64 8.98 -20.09 8.66
CA ASN A 64 7.60 -20.55 8.71
C ASN A 64 7.04 -20.69 7.29
N GLN A 65 6.13 -21.65 7.08
CA GLN A 65 5.50 -21.89 5.79
C GLN A 65 4.10 -21.24 5.71
N PRO A 66 3.73 -20.62 4.58
CA PRO A 66 4.61 -20.36 3.44
C PRO A 66 5.62 -19.27 3.77
N SER A 67 6.86 -19.45 3.32
CA SER A 67 7.90 -18.43 3.53
C SER A 67 7.61 -17.22 2.64
N PRO A 68 7.83 -15.99 3.13
CA PRO A 68 7.83 -14.80 2.28
C PRO A 68 8.90 -14.91 1.18
N PRO A 69 8.72 -14.21 0.04
CA PRO A 69 9.75 -14.11 -0.99
C PRO A 69 11.07 -13.52 -0.48
N ASP A 70 12.17 -13.84 -1.17
CA ASP A 70 13.53 -13.39 -0.79
C ASP A 70 13.77 -11.89 -1.02
N GLN A 71 12.93 -11.25 -1.84
CA GLN A 71 13.04 -9.83 -2.18
C GLN A 71 11.74 -9.10 -1.87
N ILE A 72 11.87 -7.89 -1.35
CA ILE A 72 10.74 -6.97 -1.18
C ILE A 72 10.41 -6.38 -2.55
N GLY A 73 9.20 -6.66 -3.04
CA GLY A 73 8.71 -6.26 -4.37
C GLY A 73 7.27 -6.74 -4.58
N ARG A 74 6.82 -6.79 -5.83
CA ARG A 74 5.45 -7.21 -6.20
C ARG A 74 5.00 -8.49 -5.47
N ASP A 75 5.80 -9.54 -5.60
CA ASP A 75 5.47 -10.87 -5.06
C ASP A 75 5.41 -10.88 -3.52
N TYR A 76 6.14 -9.97 -2.86
CA TYR A 76 6.08 -9.82 -1.40
C TYR A 76 4.75 -9.22 -0.94
N TYR A 77 4.25 -8.20 -1.64
CA TYR A 77 2.95 -7.61 -1.32
C TYR A 77 1.80 -8.55 -1.63
N GLU A 78 1.88 -9.28 -2.75
CA GLU A 78 0.93 -10.35 -3.07
C GLU A 78 0.90 -11.41 -1.98
N TRP A 79 2.08 -11.88 -1.56
CA TRP A 79 2.21 -12.87 -0.49
C TRP A 79 1.60 -12.35 0.83
N LEU A 80 1.90 -11.11 1.23
CA LEU A 80 1.30 -10.50 2.41
C LEU A 80 -0.23 -10.42 2.29
N TRP A 81 -0.75 -10.14 1.11
CA TRP A 81 -2.18 -9.92 0.89
C TRP A 81 -3.01 -11.20 0.90
N HIS A 82 -2.46 -12.30 0.39
CA HIS A 82 -3.17 -13.56 0.21
C HIS A 82 -2.82 -14.62 1.25
N ASN A 83 -1.86 -14.36 2.14
CA ASN A 83 -1.49 -15.29 3.20
C ASN A 83 -2.11 -14.97 4.56
N ASP A 84 -2.36 -16.01 5.36
CA ASP A 84 -2.85 -15.91 6.74
C ASP A 84 -1.99 -14.97 7.61
N PHE A 85 -0.68 -14.91 7.37
CA PHE A 85 0.23 -13.98 8.05
C PHE A 85 -0.25 -12.52 7.96
N GLY A 86 -0.73 -12.10 6.79
CA GLY A 86 -1.18 -10.73 6.55
C GLY A 86 -2.70 -10.54 6.60
N ALA A 87 -3.48 -11.56 6.98
CA ALA A 87 -4.95 -11.48 6.99
C ALA A 87 -5.48 -10.29 7.82
N ARG A 88 -4.91 -10.08 9.01
CA ARG A 88 -5.30 -8.93 9.85
C ARG A 88 -4.89 -7.60 9.23
N MET A 89 -3.67 -7.52 8.68
CA MET A 89 -3.19 -6.34 7.97
C MET A 89 -4.15 -5.98 6.83
N LYS A 90 -4.51 -6.94 5.97
CA LYS A 90 -5.45 -6.73 4.86
C LYS A 90 -6.78 -6.16 5.35
N ALA A 91 -7.38 -6.77 6.37
CA ALA A 91 -8.65 -6.29 6.92
C ALA A 91 -8.56 -4.83 7.42
N GLU A 92 -7.47 -4.49 8.12
CA GLU A 92 -7.29 -3.14 8.65
C GLU A 92 -6.95 -2.11 7.56
N VAL A 93 -6.14 -2.48 6.57
CA VAL A 93 -5.82 -1.65 5.41
C VAL A 93 -7.08 -1.40 4.60
N VAL A 94 -7.83 -2.42 4.21
CA VAL A 94 -9.09 -2.26 3.45
C VAL A 94 -10.07 -1.34 4.18
N ARG A 95 -10.24 -1.54 5.49
CA ARG A 95 -11.06 -0.67 6.35
C ARG A 95 -10.58 0.78 6.37
N SER A 96 -9.28 1.03 6.26
CA SER A 96 -8.74 2.40 6.24
C SER A 96 -9.08 3.15 4.95
N PHE A 97 -9.22 2.43 3.82
CA PHE A 97 -9.63 3.02 2.53
C PHE A 97 -11.15 3.17 2.45
N CYS A 98 -11.93 2.16 2.81
CA CYS A 98 -13.39 2.21 2.66
C CYS A 98 -14.15 2.89 3.81
N GLY A 99 -13.40 3.45 4.76
CA GLY A 99 -13.95 3.88 6.04
C GLY A 99 -14.46 2.68 6.85
N ALA A 100 -14.89 2.93 8.07
CA ALA A 100 -15.60 1.93 8.88
C ALA A 100 -17.02 1.69 8.30
N GLY A 101 -17.11 1.11 7.10
CA GLY A 101 -18.34 0.56 6.56
C GLY A 101 -18.68 -0.72 7.31
N THR A 102 -19.53 -0.61 8.32
CA THR A 102 -20.04 -1.63 9.26
C THR A 102 -19.05 -2.19 10.30
N PRO A 103 -19.36 -2.05 11.62
CA PRO A 103 -18.76 -2.89 12.65
C PRO A 103 -19.07 -4.36 12.34
N ILE A 104 -18.05 -5.22 12.32
CA ILE A 104 -18.27 -6.64 12.55
C ILE A 104 -18.59 -6.77 14.04
N GLU A 105 -19.87 -6.88 14.40
CA GLU A 105 -20.23 -7.38 15.72
C GLU A 105 -19.73 -8.82 15.83
N PRO A 106 -18.92 -9.15 16.85
CA PRO A 106 -18.53 -10.52 17.08
C PRO A 106 -19.73 -11.31 17.61
N GLY A 107 -20.38 -12.07 16.73
CA GLY A 107 -21.27 -13.16 17.09
C GLY A 107 -22.71 -13.00 16.60
N GLN A 108 -23.04 -13.75 15.54
CA GLN A 108 -24.30 -14.48 15.41
C GLN A 108 -23.99 -15.90 14.91
#